data_AF-A0A1U7YXG5-F1
#
_entry.id   AF-A0A1U7YXG5-F1
#
_cell.length_a   1.000
_cell.length_b   1.000
_cell.length_c   1.000
_cell.angle_alpha   90.00
_cell.angle_beta   90.00
_cell.angle_gamma   90.00
#
_symmetry.space_group_name_H-M   'P 1'
#
loop_
_entity.id
_entity.type
_entity.pdbx_description
1 polymer ?
#
loop_
_entity_poly.entity_id
_entity_poly.type
_entity_poly.pdbx_seq_one_letter_code
_entity_poly.pdbx_strand_id
1 'polypeptide(L)'
;MEGLLPPRSSPGVSLVQLADCIEQLLKFILSSCVDRTLEIDLGLSEEYCSNLLRADPSDGNFDVGDVAEGMPHYPLYKSLTSALYQCITSRAFKRTSNKLVLAQEDESFKQKEHDWNNIILEKGSELTNVLKTVGFELHVQEPFFSQLRDGTKTIEGRCAVGDYNKIGPGSLLLLNKCFMLEVQDVKKYASFYEMLEMEDLLKVLPGIKGIEEGVQIYQKFYTEEKEKANGVLAICVSIPATQPYLSLARIICELSYEGIGTLLGLKHTVGTLPESLPPPRSALLSSFMMLQNPNVKGSTLTKGARALAKHVNRSSDGWWGSFQGNDKGC
;
A
#
# COMPACT_ATOMS: atom_id res chain seq x y z
N MET A 1 21.49 -0.47 -6.28
CA MET A 1 21.46 -1.94 -6.47
C MET A 1 20.99 -2.53 -5.16
N GLU A 2 19.68 -2.68 -5.01
CA GLU A 2 19.10 -3.46 -3.93
C GLU A 2 19.42 -4.93 -4.23
N GLY A 3 20.14 -5.59 -3.34
CA GLY A 3 20.49 -7.00 -3.51
C GLY A 3 19.21 -7.85 -3.49
N LEU A 4 19.11 -8.80 -4.42
CA LEU A 4 18.08 -9.84 -4.43
C LEU A 4 18.16 -10.60 -3.11
N LEU A 5 17.22 -10.34 -2.20
CA LEU A 5 17.15 -11.05 -0.92
C LEU A 5 16.67 -12.50 -1.16
N PRO A 6 17.10 -13.50 -0.37
CA PRO A 6 16.55 -14.84 -0.50
C PRO A 6 15.02 -14.82 -0.22
N PRO A 7 14.22 -15.66 -0.89
CA PRO A 7 12.82 -15.82 -0.53
C PRO A 7 12.71 -16.20 0.95
N ARG A 8 11.72 -15.64 1.65
CA ARG A 8 11.46 -15.94 3.06
C ARG A 8 11.24 -17.44 3.27
N SER A 9 11.39 -17.89 4.52
CA SER A 9 11.15 -19.27 4.96
C SER A 9 9.83 -19.84 4.42
N SER A 10 9.77 -21.18 4.29
CA SER A 10 8.63 -22.00 3.84
C SER A 10 7.25 -21.34 4.03
N PRO A 11 6.35 -21.39 3.03
CA PRO A 11 5.04 -20.76 3.10
C PRO A 11 4.29 -21.31 4.31
N GLY A 12 3.83 -20.45 5.21
CA GLY A 12 3.01 -20.91 6.33
C GLY A 12 1.68 -21.46 5.84
N VAL A 13 1.17 -22.51 6.49
CA VAL A 13 -0.19 -23.05 6.29
C VAL A 13 -1.22 -22.32 7.18
N SER A 14 -0.86 -21.18 7.76
CA SER A 14 -1.77 -20.40 8.61
C SER A 14 -2.82 -19.69 7.75
N LEU A 15 -4.05 -19.61 8.27
CA LEU A 15 -5.11 -18.80 7.68
C LEU A 15 -4.62 -17.37 7.45
N VAL A 16 -4.67 -16.92 6.21
CA VAL A 16 -4.31 -15.55 5.82
C VAL A 16 -5.28 -14.58 6.47
N GLN A 17 -4.77 -13.66 7.28
CA GLN A 17 -5.58 -12.67 7.97
C GLN A 17 -5.59 -11.34 7.21
N LEU A 18 -6.74 -10.66 7.21
CA LEU A 18 -6.87 -9.34 6.59
C LEU A 18 -5.82 -8.34 7.12
N ALA A 19 -5.54 -8.38 8.42
CA ALA A 19 -4.57 -7.51 9.08
C ALA A 19 -3.17 -7.60 8.45
N ASP A 20 -2.80 -8.78 7.96
CA ASP A 20 -1.48 -9.04 7.38
C ASP A 20 -1.36 -8.60 5.93
N CYS A 21 -2.48 -8.46 5.21
CA CYS A 21 -2.53 -8.26 3.75
C CYS A 21 -3.02 -6.89 3.32
N ILE A 22 -3.90 -6.25 4.11
CA ILE A 22 -4.61 -5.03 3.67
C ILE A 22 -3.67 -3.90 3.27
N GLU A 23 -2.52 -3.75 3.94
CA GLU A 23 -1.50 -2.76 3.57
C GLU A 23 -0.93 -3.05 2.17
N GLN A 24 -0.55 -4.30 1.91
CA GLN A 24 0.04 -4.70 0.63
C GLN A 24 -1.00 -4.66 -0.49
N LEU A 25 -2.25 -4.99 -0.20
CA LEU A 25 -3.37 -4.84 -1.14
C LEU A 25 -3.59 -3.38 -1.52
N LEU A 26 -3.69 -2.47 -0.54
CA LEU A 26 -3.87 -1.05 -0.82
C LEU A 26 -2.68 -0.49 -1.59
N LYS A 27 -1.45 -0.82 -1.17
CA LYS A 27 -0.24 -0.39 -1.87
C LYS A 27 -0.21 -0.88 -3.31
N PHE A 28 -0.55 -2.16 -3.54
CA PHE A 28 -0.67 -2.74 -4.88
C PHE A 28 -1.68 -1.97 -5.75
N ILE A 29 -2.89 -1.72 -5.24
CA ILE A 29 -3.95 -0.99 -5.96
C ILE A 29 -3.48 0.41 -6.35
N LEU A 30 -2.92 1.17 -5.40
CA LEU A 30 -2.46 2.54 -5.65
C LEU A 30 -1.29 2.56 -6.64
N SER A 31 -0.32 1.66 -6.51
CA SER A 31 0.81 1.56 -7.44
C SER A 31 0.35 1.17 -8.84
N SER A 32 -0.53 0.17 -8.98
CA SER A 32 -1.07 -0.23 -10.27
C SER A 32 -1.93 0.86 -10.93
N CYS A 33 -2.59 1.71 -10.15
CA CYS A 33 -3.28 2.89 -10.66
C CYS A 33 -2.30 3.92 -11.24
N VAL A 34 -1.21 4.23 -10.51
CA VAL A 34 -0.15 5.13 -10.98
C VAL A 34 0.50 4.60 -12.27
N ASP A 35 0.73 3.29 -12.35
CA ASP A 35 1.36 2.64 -13.49
C ASP A 35 0.41 2.36 -14.66
N ARG A 36 -0.90 2.68 -14.52
CA ARG A 36 -1.97 2.37 -15.50
C ARG A 36 -2.08 0.88 -15.85
N THR A 37 -1.81 0.02 -14.88
CA THR A 37 -1.89 -1.45 -15.02
C THR A 37 -3.10 -2.04 -14.31
N LEU A 38 -3.84 -1.23 -13.53
CA LEU A 38 -5.02 -1.69 -12.82
C LEU A 38 -6.21 -1.88 -13.78
N GLU A 39 -6.86 -3.04 -13.70
CA GLU A 39 -8.02 -3.39 -14.55
C GLU A 39 -9.28 -2.57 -14.21
N ILE A 40 -9.38 -2.06 -12.98
CA ILE A 40 -10.51 -1.28 -12.49
C ILE A 40 -10.15 0.20 -12.50
N ASP A 41 -11.03 1.03 -13.07
CA ASP A 41 -11.00 2.47 -12.87
C ASP A 41 -11.42 2.82 -11.43
N LEU A 42 -10.48 3.35 -10.64
CA LEU A 42 -10.72 3.77 -9.26
C LEU A 42 -11.48 5.09 -9.16
N GLY A 43 -11.63 5.85 -10.25
CA GLY A 43 -12.14 7.21 -10.21
C GLY A 43 -11.23 8.20 -9.47
N LEU A 44 -9.95 7.83 -9.26
CA LEU A 44 -8.91 8.65 -8.64
C LEU A 44 -7.83 8.99 -9.66
N SER A 45 -7.30 10.22 -9.59
CA SER A 45 -6.18 10.62 -10.44
C SER A 45 -4.87 9.92 -10.05
N GLU A 46 -4.01 9.70 -11.05
CA GLU A 46 -2.65 9.15 -10.85
C GLU A 46 -1.84 9.98 -9.85
N GLU A 47 -1.98 11.32 -9.91
CA GLU A 47 -1.33 12.24 -8.98
C GLU A 47 -1.83 12.06 -7.55
N TYR A 48 -3.14 11.86 -7.36
CA TYR A 48 -3.72 11.61 -6.04
C TYR A 48 -3.19 10.29 -5.45
N CYS A 49 -3.20 9.21 -6.23
CA CYS A 49 -2.66 7.91 -5.81
C CYS A 49 -1.15 7.98 -5.50
N SER A 50 -0.37 8.69 -6.33
CA SER A 50 1.05 8.93 -6.08
C SER A 50 1.30 9.72 -4.79
N ASN A 51 0.49 10.75 -4.52
CA ASN A 51 0.58 11.54 -3.30
C ASN A 51 0.19 10.76 -2.03
N LEU A 52 -0.72 9.78 -2.13
CA LEU A 52 -1.01 8.85 -1.02
C LEU A 52 0.18 7.93 -0.69
N LEU A 53 0.94 7.52 -1.72
CA LEU A 53 2.11 6.64 -1.60
C LEU A 53 3.39 7.37 -1.18
N ARG A 54 3.46 8.69 -1.41
CA ARG A 54 4.63 9.54 -1.14
C ARG A 54 5.10 9.41 0.31
N ALA A 55 6.40 9.21 0.53
CA ALA A 55 7.01 9.28 1.85
C ALA A 55 7.37 10.73 2.22
N ASP A 56 7.43 11.04 3.53
CA ASP A 56 7.92 12.32 4.05
C ASP A 56 9.25 12.08 4.82
N PRO A 57 10.36 12.75 4.46
CA PRO A 57 11.62 12.64 5.19
C PRO A 57 11.54 13.05 6.67
N SER A 58 10.57 13.89 7.03
CA SER A 58 10.37 14.34 8.41
C SER A 58 9.64 13.32 9.28
N ASP A 59 8.94 12.36 8.67
CA ASP A 59 8.34 11.23 9.36
C ASP A 59 9.35 10.07 9.35
N GLY A 60 10.32 10.10 10.28
CA GLY A 60 11.13 8.92 10.60
C GLY A 60 10.25 7.74 11.03
N ASN A 61 10.80 6.54 11.29
CA ASN A 61 10.07 5.34 11.73
C ASN A 61 9.28 5.58 13.04
N PHE A 62 8.16 6.30 12.98
CA PHE A 62 7.19 6.44 14.05
C PHE A 62 6.32 5.18 14.05
N ASP A 63 6.22 4.57 15.21
CA ASP A 63 5.46 3.33 15.40
C ASP A 63 3.96 3.60 15.17
N VAL A 64 3.27 2.65 14.55
CA VAL A 64 1.88 2.76 14.04
C VAL A 64 0.81 2.95 15.15
N GLY A 65 1.24 3.11 16.40
CA GLY A 65 0.38 3.26 17.57
C GLY A 65 0.12 4.70 18.05
N ASP A 66 0.90 5.69 17.59
CA ASP A 66 0.72 7.07 18.04
C ASP A 66 -0.28 7.78 17.12
N VAL A 67 -1.51 7.94 17.61
CA VAL A 67 -2.53 8.76 16.93
C VAL A 67 -2.02 10.18 17.00
N ALA A 68 -1.26 10.62 15.99
CA ALA A 68 -0.78 11.99 15.96
C ALA A 68 -1.97 12.93 16.00
N GLU A 69 -2.10 13.64 17.11
CA GLU A 69 -3.00 14.76 17.22
C GLU A 69 -2.57 15.80 16.16
N GLY A 70 -3.45 16.08 15.21
CA GLY A 70 -3.20 17.03 14.12
C GLY A 70 -3.06 16.38 12.74
N MET A 71 -1.91 16.60 12.08
CA MET A 71 -1.72 16.19 10.68
C MET A 71 -1.35 14.70 10.56
N PRO A 72 -2.00 13.95 9.65
CA PRO A 72 -1.71 12.55 9.44
C PRO A 72 -0.26 12.35 9.00
N HIS A 73 0.33 11.26 9.48
CA HIS A 73 1.69 10.88 9.10
C HIS A 73 1.74 10.36 7.67
N TYR A 74 2.81 10.72 6.99
CA TYR A 74 3.14 10.21 5.68
C TYR A 74 3.97 8.91 5.78
N PRO A 75 3.81 7.97 4.84
CA PRO A 75 2.90 8.02 3.69
C PRO A 75 1.42 7.79 4.10
N LEU A 76 0.51 8.58 3.52
CA LEU A 76 -0.91 8.63 3.93
C LEU A 76 -1.65 7.30 3.74
N TYR A 77 -1.21 6.46 2.80
CA TYR A 77 -1.82 5.14 2.61
C TYR A 77 -1.74 4.26 3.88
N LYS A 78 -0.78 4.50 4.79
CA LYS A 78 -0.71 3.75 6.06
C LYS A 78 -1.87 4.09 6.99
N SER A 79 -2.16 5.38 7.17
CA SER A 79 -3.33 5.81 7.94
C SER A 79 -4.63 5.34 7.29
N LEU A 80 -4.71 5.43 5.95
CA LEU A 80 -5.85 4.91 5.20
C LEU A 80 -6.02 3.39 5.38
N THR A 81 -4.92 2.63 5.37
CA THR A 81 -4.91 1.18 5.62
C THR A 81 -5.54 0.87 6.98
N SER A 82 -5.10 1.56 8.03
CA SER A 82 -5.65 1.37 9.39
C SER A 82 -7.15 1.68 9.44
N ALA A 83 -7.57 2.80 8.83
CA ALA A 83 -8.96 3.19 8.77
C ALA A 83 -9.82 2.17 8.00
N LEU A 84 -9.36 1.70 6.83
CA LEU A 84 -10.03 0.67 6.04
C LEU A 84 -10.12 -0.67 6.78
N TYR A 85 -9.04 -1.07 7.46
CA TYR A 85 -9.01 -2.27 8.29
C TYR A 85 -10.07 -2.20 9.38
N GLN A 86 -10.14 -1.07 10.10
CA GLN A 86 -11.17 -0.85 11.12
C GLN A 86 -12.58 -0.87 10.53
N CYS A 87 -12.77 -0.27 9.35
CA CYS A 87 -14.08 -0.26 8.69
C CYS A 87 -14.55 -1.67 8.33
N ILE A 88 -13.67 -2.46 7.70
CA ILE A 88 -14.00 -3.83 7.26
C ILE A 88 -14.22 -4.76 8.47
N THR A 89 -13.35 -4.70 9.47
CA THR A 89 -13.46 -5.56 10.67
C THR A 89 -14.68 -5.22 11.52
N SER A 90 -15.02 -3.93 11.64
CA SER A 90 -16.21 -3.49 12.37
C SER A 90 -17.49 -3.48 11.53
N ARG A 91 -17.38 -3.81 10.24
CA ARG A 91 -18.52 -3.88 9.31
C ARG A 91 -19.29 -2.57 9.21
N ALA A 92 -18.59 -1.44 9.39
CA ALA A 92 -19.18 -0.11 9.37
C ALA A 92 -18.12 0.93 8.99
N PHE A 93 -18.52 1.92 8.20
CA PHE A 93 -17.74 3.12 7.96
C PHE A 93 -17.48 3.86 9.28
N LYS A 94 -16.21 4.13 9.57
CA LYS A 94 -15.79 4.80 10.80
C LYS A 94 -14.99 6.05 10.46
N ARG A 95 -15.50 7.19 10.91
CA ARG A 95 -14.82 8.47 10.79
C ARG A 95 -13.65 8.52 11.77
N THR A 96 -12.53 9.06 11.32
CA THR A 96 -11.29 9.22 12.12
C THR A 96 -11.38 10.39 13.11
N SER A 97 -12.43 11.22 13.07
CA SER A 97 -12.53 12.43 13.89
C SER A 97 -13.20 12.21 15.25
N ASN A 98 -12.46 12.55 16.31
CA ASN A 98 -12.93 12.70 17.68
C ASN A 98 -13.85 13.92 17.83
N LYS A 99 -14.99 13.71 18.52
CA LYS A 99 -15.76 14.67 19.35
C LYS A 99 -15.50 16.17 19.09
N LEU A 100 -15.98 16.71 17.98
CA LEU A 100 -16.31 18.15 17.88
C LEU A 100 -17.47 18.31 16.91
N VAL A 101 -18.67 18.13 17.47
CA VAL A 101 -19.97 18.35 16.84
C VAL A 101 -20.13 19.86 16.62
N LEU A 102 -19.73 20.36 15.45
CA LEU A 102 -20.06 21.70 15.01
C LEU A 102 -20.24 21.71 13.48
N ALA A 103 -21.43 21.28 13.05
CA ALA A 103 -22.21 21.70 11.89
C ALA A 103 -23.36 20.68 11.71
N GLN A 104 -24.55 21.13 11.30
CA GLN A 104 -25.62 20.21 10.94
C GLN A 104 -25.14 19.35 9.75
N GLU A 105 -25.19 18.03 9.92
CA GLU A 105 -24.85 17.10 8.85
C GLU A 105 -25.89 17.24 7.73
N ASP A 106 -25.42 17.51 6.53
CA ASP A 106 -26.26 17.59 5.34
C ASP A 106 -26.86 16.20 5.04
N GLU A 107 -28.14 16.14 4.67
CA GLU A 107 -28.83 14.88 4.34
C GLU A 107 -28.13 14.13 3.19
N SER A 108 -27.48 14.87 2.28
CA SER A 108 -26.63 14.33 1.22
C SER A 108 -25.46 13.49 1.78
N PHE A 109 -24.84 13.93 2.87
CA PHE A 109 -23.71 13.21 3.47
C PHE A 109 -24.16 11.93 4.19
N LYS A 110 -25.32 11.96 4.87
CA LYS A 110 -25.88 10.76 5.51
C LYS A 110 -26.19 9.67 4.50
N GLN A 111 -26.68 10.04 3.32
CA GLN A 111 -26.89 9.10 2.22
C GLN A 111 -25.56 8.47 1.76
N LYS A 112 -24.53 9.28 1.52
CA LYS A 112 -23.19 8.77 1.14
C LYS A 112 -22.61 7.86 2.20
N GLU A 113 -22.74 8.20 3.47
CA GLU A 113 -22.28 7.35 4.56
C GLU A 113 -23.05 6.02 4.62
N HIS A 114 -24.34 6.03 4.33
CA HIS A 114 -25.11 4.79 4.18
C HIS A 114 -24.61 3.94 3.00
N ASP A 115 -24.34 4.56 1.85
CA ASP A 115 -23.82 3.88 0.66
C ASP A 115 -22.41 3.29 0.92
N TRP A 116 -21.54 4.04 1.59
CA TRP A 116 -20.22 3.58 2.04
C TRP A 116 -20.31 2.41 3.02
N ASN A 117 -21.26 2.45 3.95
CA ASN A 117 -21.50 1.33 4.86
C ASN A 117 -21.90 0.06 4.08
N ASN A 118 -22.79 0.18 3.10
CA ASN A 118 -23.26 -0.95 2.31
C ASN A 118 -22.12 -1.58 1.50
N ILE A 119 -21.29 -0.78 0.83
CA ILE A 119 -20.17 -1.33 0.06
C ILE A 119 -19.09 -1.96 0.97
N ILE A 120 -18.81 -1.36 2.13
CA ILE A 120 -17.87 -1.93 3.11
C ILE A 120 -18.38 -3.28 3.63
N LEU A 121 -19.68 -3.37 3.91
CA LEU A 121 -20.32 -4.60 4.35
C LEU A 121 -20.21 -5.71 3.31
N GLU A 122 -20.57 -5.41 2.06
CA GLU A 122 -20.57 -6.37 0.96
C GLU A 122 -19.14 -6.78 0.58
N LYS A 123 -18.33 -5.81 0.13
CA LYS A 123 -16.99 -6.07 -0.42
C LYS A 123 -15.96 -6.39 0.65
N GLY A 124 -16.14 -5.89 1.88
CA GLY A 124 -15.31 -6.30 3.01
C GLY A 124 -15.53 -7.77 3.37
N SER A 125 -16.77 -8.26 3.28
CA SER A 125 -17.08 -9.69 3.48
C SER A 125 -16.51 -10.55 2.34
N GLU A 126 -16.67 -10.10 1.09
CA GLU A 126 -16.11 -10.76 -0.10
C GLU A 126 -14.59 -10.92 0.02
N LEU A 127 -13.88 -9.82 0.29
CA LEU A 127 -12.43 -9.81 0.53
C LEU A 127 -12.01 -10.82 1.60
N THR A 128 -12.69 -10.78 2.75
CA THR A 128 -12.37 -11.68 3.87
C THR A 128 -12.62 -13.14 3.51
N ASN A 129 -13.64 -13.44 2.72
CA ASN A 129 -13.93 -14.79 2.26
C ASN A 129 -12.89 -15.29 1.25
N VAL A 130 -12.46 -14.44 0.31
CA VAL A 130 -11.38 -14.76 -0.63
C VAL A 130 -10.07 -15.03 0.09
N LEU A 131 -9.70 -14.23 1.10
CA LEU A 131 -8.48 -14.47 1.86
C LEU A 131 -8.51 -15.80 2.64
N LYS A 132 -9.68 -16.22 3.14
CA LYS A 132 -9.83 -17.52 3.82
C LYS A 132 -9.63 -18.73 2.91
N THR A 133 -9.80 -18.57 1.60
CA THR A 133 -9.58 -19.68 0.64
C THR A 133 -8.11 -19.85 0.26
N VAL A 134 -7.25 -18.89 0.61
CA VAL A 134 -5.81 -18.98 0.32
C VAL A 134 -5.18 -20.09 1.16
N GLY A 135 -4.48 -21.01 0.49
CA GLY A 135 -3.78 -22.12 1.14
C GLY A 135 -2.31 -21.81 1.46
N PHE A 136 -1.66 -20.94 0.68
CA PHE A 136 -0.23 -20.68 0.79
C PHE A 136 0.12 -19.23 0.46
N GLU A 137 1.07 -18.66 1.19
CA GLU A 137 1.65 -17.33 0.89
C GLU A 137 3.05 -17.47 0.30
N LEU A 138 3.30 -16.86 -0.85
CA LEU A 138 4.62 -16.87 -1.49
C LEU A 138 5.15 -15.45 -1.64
N HIS A 139 6.44 -15.28 -1.35
CA HIS A 139 7.15 -14.05 -1.68
C HIS A 139 7.91 -14.22 -2.99
N VAL A 140 7.68 -13.31 -3.94
CA VAL A 140 8.31 -13.29 -5.26
C VAL A 140 8.88 -11.90 -5.51
N GLN A 141 10.11 -11.83 -6.01
CA GLN A 141 10.79 -10.56 -6.31
C GLN A 141 10.54 -10.12 -7.75
N GLU A 142 10.76 -8.83 -8.00
CA GLU A 142 10.83 -8.32 -9.37
C GLU A 142 12.07 -8.86 -10.09
N PRO A 143 12.00 -9.13 -11.41
CA PRO A 143 10.86 -8.91 -12.31
C PRO A 143 9.81 -10.04 -12.30
N PHE A 144 10.07 -11.15 -11.57
CA PHE A 144 9.25 -12.36 -11.64
C PHE A 144 7.82 -12.16 -11.12
N PHE A 145 7.63 -11.26 -10.14
CA PHE A 145 6.29 -10.90 -9.66
C PHE A 145 5.45 -10.26 -10.77
N SER A 146 5.98 -9.23 -11.43
CA SER A 146 5.29 -8.61 -12.57
C SER A 146 5.05 -9.61 -13.71
N GLN A 147 6.02 -10.47 -14.01
CA GLN A 147 5.85 -11.50 -15.05
C GLN A 147 4.73 -12.50 -14.73
N LEU A 148 4.58 -12.91 -13.47
CA LEU A 148 3.47 -13.78 -13.02
C LEU A 148 2.13 -13.06 -13.08
N ARG A 149 2.09 -11.80 -12.65
CA ARG A 149 0.89 -10.95 -12.71
C ARG A 149 0.42 -10.75 -14.15
N ASP A 150 1.34 -10.50 -15.06
CA ASP A 150 1.05 -10.24 -16.48
C ASP A 150 0.83 -11.54 -17.28
N GLY A 151 0.93 -12.71 -16.63
CA GLY A 151 0.71 -14.03 -17.25
C GLY A 151 1.82 -14.49 -18.20
N THR A 152 2.93 -13.76 -18.30
CA THR A 152 4.08 -14.14 -19.13
C THR A 152 4.88 -15.28 -18.51
N LYS A 153 4.99 -15.29 -17.18
CA LYS A 153 5.53 -16.41 -16.39
C LYS A 153 4.37 -17.23 -15.85
N THR A 154 4.35 -18.53 -16.12
CA THR A 154 3.27 -19.45 -15.72
C THR A 154 3.78 -20.66 -14.95
N ILE A 155 5.10 -20.76 -14.72
CA ILE A 155 5.73 -21.82 -13.94
C ILE A 155 6.65 -21.18 -12.90
N GLU A 156 6.38 -21.43 -11.62
CA GLU A 156 7.19 -20.95 -10.51
C GLU A 156 8.07 -22.07 -9.95
N GLY A 157 9.38 -21.93 -10.14
CA GLY A 157 10.37 -22.87 -9.62
C GLY A 157 10.71 -22.60 -8.15
N ARG A 158 10.62 -23.61 -7.28
CA ARG A 158 10.98 -23.53 -5.85
C ARG A 158 11.75 -24.77 -5.41
N CYS A 159 12.69 -24.62 -4.47
CA CYS A 159 13.27 -25.80 -3.83
C CYS A 159 12.20 -26.52 -2.98
N ALA A 160 12.15 -27.85 -3.06
CA ALA A 160 11.07 -28.67 -2.49
C ALA A 160 11.18 -28.83 -0.96
N VAL A 161 11.10 -27.72 -0.22
CA VAL A 161 11.31 -27.68 1.24
C VAL A 161 10.04 -27.34 2.01
N GLY A 162 9.90 -27.92 3.21
CA GLY A 162 8.81 -27.58 4.13
C GLY A 162 7.43 -27.73 3.49
N ASP A 163 6.61 -26.70 3.67
CA ASP A 163 5.22 -26.63 3.21
C ASP A 163 5.07 -26.48 1.70
N TYR A 164 6.13 -26.12 0.95
CA TYR A 164 6.07 -26.16 -0.51
C TYR A 164 5.71 -27.56 -1.03
N ASN A 165 6.09 -28.62 -0.30
CA ASN A 165 5.73 -30.01 -0.66
C ASN A 165 4.24 -30.33 -0.49
N LYS A 166 3.46 -29.46 0.16
CA LYS A 166 2.02 -29.61 0.34
C LYS A 166 1.22 -28.91 -0.75
N ILE A 167 1.87 -28.10 -1.58
CA ILE A 167 1.24 -27.42 -2.70
C ILE A 167 0.86 -28.47 -3.74
N GLY A 168 -0.41 -28.46 -4.15
CA GLY A 168 -0.92 -29.33 -5.20
C GLY A 168 -1.95 -28.62 -6.08
N PRO A 169 -2.40 -29.27 -7.17
CA PRO A 169 -3.43 -28.73 -8.05
C PRO A 169 -4.67 -28.24 -7.29
N GLY A 170 -5.21 -27.09 -7.68
CA GLY A 170 -6.34 -26.42 -7.03
C GLY A 170 -5.97 -25.59 -5.79
N SER A 171 -4.70 -25.59 -5.37
CA SER A 171 -4.25 -24.72 -4.28
C SER A 171 -4.27 -23.25 -4.72
N LEU A 172 -4.72 -22.35 -3.83
CA LEU A 172 -4.64 -20.91 -4.05
C LEU A 172 -3.40 -20.33 -3.36
N LEU A 173 -2.57 -19.65 -4.14
CA LEU A 173 -1.35 -18.99 -3.72
C LEU A 173 -1.58 -17.49 -3.62
N LEU A 174 -1.20 -16.86 -2.52
CA LEU A 174 -1.17 -15.40 -2.40
C LEU A 174 0.28 -14.89 -2.51
N LEU A 175 0.57 -14.26 -3.64
CA LEU A 175 1.86 -13.66 -3.92
C LEU A 175 1.96 -12.29 -3.26
N ASN A 176 3.05 -12.06 -2.52
CA ASN A 176 3.38 -10.78 -1.90
C ASN A 176 2.22 -10.16 -1.10
N LYS A 177 1.31 -11.01 -0.60
CA LYS A 177 0.10 -10.62 0.13
C LYS A 177 -0.90 -9.76 -0.67
N CYS A 178 -0.81 -9.69 -1.99
CA CYS A 178 -1.66 -8.81 -2.80
C CYS A 178 -2.27 -9.46 -4.05
N PHE A 179 -1.65 -10.50 -4.62
CA PHE A 179 -2.08 -11.06 -5.90
C PHE A 179 -2.24 -12.58 -5.81
N MET A 180 -3.36 -13.11 -6.29
CA MET A 180 -3.70 -14.53 -6.14
C MET A 180 -3.43 -15.31 -7.43
N LEU A 181 -2.94 -16.54 -7.29
CA LEU A 181 -2.76 -17.51 -8.37
C LEU A 181 -3.36 -18.85 -7.98
N GLU A 182 -3.82 -19.62 -8.98
CA GLU A 182 -4.30 -20.98 -8.80
C GLU A 182 -3.30 -21.97 -9.38
N VAL A 183 -2.92 -22.98 -8.59
CA VAL A 183 -2.03 -24.04 -9.02
C VAL A 183 -2.75 -25.00 -9.96
N GLN A 184 -2.22 -25.13 -11.17
CA GLN A 184 -2.74 -26.04 -12.19
C GLN A 184 -2.09 -27.42 -12.11
N ASP A 185 -0.77 -27.46 -11.88
CA ASP A 185 0.01 -28.68 -11.79
C ASP A 185 1.27 -28.46 -10.95
N VAL A 186 1.83 -29.52 -10.37
CA VAL A 186 3.10 -29.48 -9.63
C VAL A 186 3.95 -30.68 -10.01
N LYS A 187 5.13 -30.41 -10.56
CA LYS A 187 6.10 -31.45 -10.95
C LYS A 187 7.37 -31.34 -10.12
N LYS A 188 7.97 -32.48 -9.80
CA LYS A 188 9.20 -32.56 -9.02
C LYS A 188 10.37 -33.02 -9.90
N TYR A 189 11.51 -32.35 -9.74
CA TYR A 189 12.76 -32.65 -10.44
C TYR A 189 13.92 -32.78 -9.45
N ALA A 190 15.01 -33.41 -9.86
CA ALA A 190 16.20 -33.56 -9.03
C ALA A 190 17.00 -32.24 -8.93
N SER A 191 16.93 -31.38 -9.95
CA SER A 191 17.69 -30.12 -10.01
C SER A 191 16.95 -29.02 -10.79
N PHE A 192 17.34 -27.76 -10.57
CA PHE A 192 16.86 -26.63 -11.39
C PHE A 192 17.30 -26.79 -12.85
N TYR A 193 18.46 -27.38 -13.11
CA TYR A 193 18.92 -27.66 -14.48
C TYR A 193 17.93 -28.59 -15.20
N GLU A 194 17.61 -29.73 -14.59
CA GLU A 194 16.65 -30.70 -15.15
C GLU A 194 15.26 -30.08 -15.32
N MET A 195 14.80 -29.29 -14.34
CA MET A 195 13.53 -28.58 -14.44
C MET A 195 13.51 -27.62 -15.64
N LEU A 196 14.58 -26.84 -15.85
CA LEU A 196 14.68 -25.87 -16.95
C LEU A 196 14.90 -26.53 -18.33
N GLU A 197 15.42 -27.76 -18.35
CA GLU A 197 15.53 -28.57 -19.57
C GLU A 197 14.18 -29.17 -19.99
N MET A 198 13.37 -29.59 -19.00
CA MET A 198 12.10 -30.28 -19.23
C MET A 198 10.88 -29.35 -19.36
N GLU A 199 10.89 -28.22 -18.64
CA GLU A 199 9.84 -27.21 -18.71
C GLU A 199 10.15 -26.14 -19.78
N ASP A 200 9.12 -25.44 -20.24
CA ASP A 200 9.29 -24.33 -21.18
C ASP A 200 10.03 -23.17 -20.49
N LEU A 201 11.29 -22.96 -20.88
CA LEU A 201 12.18 -21.95 -20.30
C LEU A 201 11.55 -20.55 -20.25
N LEU A 202 10.78 -20.18 -21.29
CA LEU A 202 10.13 -18.86 -21.36
C LEU A 202 8.97 -18.74 -20.37
N LYS A 203 8.33 -19.85 -20.00
CA LYS A 203 7.27 -19.89 -18.98
C LYS A 203 7.82 -19.92 -17.56
N VAL A 204 9.06 -20.41 -17.36
CA VAL A 204 9.73 -20.41 -16.05
C VAL A 204 10.45 -19.09 -15.80
N LEU A 205 11.24 -18.61 -16.75
CA LEU A 205 12.09 -17.41 -16.62
C LEU A 205 12.03 -16.59 -17.92
N PRO A 206 10.96 -15.80 -18.14
CA PRO A 206 10.85 -14.97 -19.34
C PRO A 206 12.04 -14.00 -19.49
N GLY A 207 12.63 -13.97 -20.69
CA GLY A 207 13.68 -13.01 -21.07
C GLY A 207 15.12 -13.50 -20.93
N ILE A 208 15.36 -14.71 -20.41
CA ILE A 208 16.71 -15.29 -20.34
C ILE A 208 17.11 -15.96 -21.66
N LYS A 209 18.42 -16.13 -21.89
CA LYS A 209 18.95 -16.66 -23.16
C LYS A 209 19.27 -18.15 -23.14
N GLY A 210 19.43 -18.75 -21.95
CA GLY A 210 19.82 -20.15 -21.83
C GLY A 210 19.67 -20.71 -20.42
N ILE A 211 19.74 -22.04 -20.31
CA ILE A 211 19.53 -22.78 -19.06
C ILE A 211 20.56 -22.41 -18.00
N GLU A 212 21.82 -22.20 -18.39
CA GLU A 212 22.91 -21.87 -17.48
C GLU A 212 22.66 -20.54 -16.76
N GLU A 213 22.14 -19.54 -17.48
CA GLU A 213 21.72 -18.25 -16.91
C GLU A 213 20.56 -18.46 -15.93
N GLY A 214 19.60 -19.32 -16.28
CA GLY A 214 18.47 -19.67 -15.42
C GLY A 214 18.89 -20.34 -14.11
N VAL A 215 19.83 -21.29 -14.17
CA VAL A 215 20.40 -21.93 -12.98
C VAL A 215 21.12 -20.91 -12.10
N GLN A 216 21.90 -20.00 -12.68
CA GLN A 216 22.56 -18.91 -11.94
C GLN A 216 21.57 -17.98 -11.22
N ILE A 217 20.38 -17.76 -11.79
CA ILE A 217 19.31 -17.01 -11.11
C ILE A 217 18.86 -17.76 -9.86
N TYR A 218 18.59 -19.06 -9.95
CA TYR A 218 18.16 -19.87 -8.81
C TYR A 218 19.23 -20.00 -7.72
N GLN A 219 20.51 -20.06 -8.10
CA GLN A 219 21.64 -20.09 -7.17
C GLN A 219 21.77 -18.83 -6.30
N LYS A 220 21.18 -17.70 -6.71
CA LYS A 220 21.09 -16.50 -5.86
C LYS A 220 20.14 -16.69 -4.68
N PHE A 221 19.21 -17.64 -4.77
CA PHE A 221 18.15 -17.88 -3.79
C PHE A 221 18.33 -19.17 -2.99
N TYR A 222 18.96 -20.19 -3.58
CA TYR A 222 19.13 -21.51 -2.99
C TYR A 222 20.58 -21.98 -3.14
N THR A 223 21.12 -22.63 -2.09
CA THR A 223 22.42 -23.28 -2.19
C THR A 223 22.30 -24.63 -2.89
N GLU A 224 23.37 -25.08 -3.55
CA GLU A 224 23.37 -26.37 -4.25
C GLU A 224 23.11 -27.55 -3.31
N GLU A 225 23.56 -27.47 -2.04
CA GLU A 225 23.32 -28.52 -1.06
C GLU A 225 21.83 -28.65 -0.75
N LYS A 226 21.12 -27.51 -0.65
CA LYS A 226 19.69 -27.48 -0.38
C LYS A 226 18.91 -28.02 -1.58
N GLU A 227 19.31 -27.67 -2.79
CA GLU A 227 18.76 -28.23 -4.02
C GLU A 227 18.95 -29.75 -4.06
N LYS A 228 20.18 -30.25 -3.92
CA LYS A 228 20.49 -31.69 -3.98
C LYS A 228 19.78 -32.50 -2.90
N ALA A 229 19.61 -31.93 -1.70
CA ALA A 229 18.97 -32.64 -0.59
C ALA A 229 17.44 -32.79 -0.77
N ASN A 230 16.78 -31.86 -1.48
CA ASN A 230 15.31 -31.79 -1.50
C ASN A 230 14.71 -31.99 -2.89
N GLY A 231 15.49 -31.71 -3.94
CA GLY A 231 15.00 -31.49 -5.30
C GLY A 231 14.31 -30.13 -5.45
N VAL A 232 13.64 -29.96 -6.58
CA VAL A 232 12.92 -28.74 -6.94
C VAL A 232 11.50 -29.04 -7.42
N LEU A 233 10.62 -28.06 -7.30
CA LEU A 233 9.23 -28.08 -7.75
C LEU A 233 9.06 -27.06 -8.86
N ALA A 234 8.44 -27.48 -9.96
CA ALA A 234 7.83 -26.61 -10.95
C ALA A 234 6.34 -26.48 -10.61
N ILE A 235 5.92 -25.30 -10.16
CA ILE A 235 4.54 -25.01 -9.79
C ILE A 235 3.89 -24.28 -10.95
N CYS A 236 3.10 -25.00 -11.75
CA CYS A 236 2.35 -24.42 -12.86
C CYS A 236 1.13 -23.65 -12.33
N VAL A 237 0.93 -22.42 -12.78
CA VAL A 237 -0.06 -21.49 -12.23
C VAL A 237 -0.87 -20.80 -13.31
N SER A 238 -2.09 -20.40 -12.96
CA SER A 238 -2.95 -19.51 -13.75
C SER A 238 -3.51 -18.40 -12.87
N ILE A 239 -4.01 -17.33 -13.51
CA ILE A 239 -4.65 -16.21 -12.83
C ILE A 239 -6.14 -16.55 -12.66
N PRO A 240 -6.65 -16.77 -11.43
CA PRO A 240 -8.07 -16.99 -11.21
C PRO A 240 -8.87 -15.72 -11.45
N ALA A 241 -10.14 -15.88 -11.83
CA ALA A 241 -11.05 -14.76 -12.08
C ALA A 241 -11.35 -13.92 -10.81
N THR A 242 -11.26 -14.53 -9.63
CA THR A 242 -11.43 -13.84 -8.36
C THR A 242 -10.07 -13.37 -7.85
N GLN A 243 -9.98 -12.13 -7.39
CA GLN A 243 -8.76 -11.56 -6.83
C GLN A 243 -9.10 -10.72 -5.59
N PRO A 244 -8.29 -10.79 -4.51
CA PRO A 244 -8.57 -10.06 -3.27
C PRO A 244 -8.51 -8.54 -3.48
N TYR A 245 -7.63 -8.04 -4.35
CA TYR A 245 -7.51 -6.61 -4.58
C TYR A 245 -8.76 -6.00 -5.26
N LEU A 246 -9.56 -6.78 -5.98
CA LEU A 246 -10.76 -6.28 -6.68
C LEU A 246 -11.80 -5.77 -5.68
N SER A 247 -12.05 -6.52 -4.60
CA SER A 247 -13.00 -6.15 -3.57
C SER A 247 -12.55 -4.86 -2.85
N LEU A 248 -11.26 -4.73 -2.52
CA LEU A 248 -10.72 -3.52 -1.89
C LEU A 248 -10.71 -2.33 -2.87
N ALA A 249 -10.37 -2.54 -4.14
CA ALA A 249 -10.42 -1.52 -5.19
C ALA A 249 -11.84 -0.98 -5.36
N ARG A 250 -12.86 -1.84 -5.30
CA ARG A 250 -14.26 -1.40 -5.35
C ARG A 250 -14.65 -0.55 -4.16
N ILE A 251 -14.21 -0.89 -2.95
CA ILE A 251 -14.42 -0.04 -1.76
C ILE A 251 -13.79 1.34 -1.99
N ILE A 252 -12.55 1.39 -2.47
CA ILE A 252 -11.83 2.65 -2.74
C ILE A 252 -12.57 3.48 -3.80
N CYS A 253 -13.04 2.84 -4.87
CA CYS A 253 -13.82 3.49 -5.93
C CYS A 253 -15.10 4.14 -5.41
N GLU A 254 -15.89 3.43 -4.60
CA GLU A 254 -17.15 3.95 -4.05
C GLU A 254 -16.92 5.01 -2.96
N LEU A 255 -15.83 4.90 -2.20
CA LEU A 255 -15.44 5.94 -1.25
C LEU A 255 -15.12 7.24 -1.98
N SER A 256 -14.53 7.17 -3.19
CA SER A 256 -14.06 8.32 -3.96
C SER A 256 -13.11 9.23 -3.15
N TYR A 257 -12.84 10.44 -3.64
CA TYR A 257 -12.06 11.44 -2.91
C TYR A 257 -12.64 11.76 -1.52
N GLU A 258 -13.96 11.89 -1.41
CA GLU A 258 -14.62 12.37 -0.20
C GLU A 258 -14.59 11.35 0.95
N GLY A 259 -14.85 10.08 0.66
CA GLY A 259 -14.78 9.00 1.62
C GLY A 259 -13.34 8.75 2.07
N ILE A 260 -12.38 8.76 1.14
CA ILE A 260 -10.94 8.64 1.48
C ILE A 260 -10.49 9.81 2.35
N GLY A 261 -10.86 11.04 1.99
CA GLY A 261 -10.56 12.23 2.79
C GLY A 261 -11.14 12.13 4.20
N THR A 262 -12.38 11.67 4.31
CA THR A 262 -13.04 11.46 5.61
C THR A 262 -12.33 10.40 6.47
N LEU A 263 -11.86 9.30 5.87
CA LEU A 263 -11.05 8.27 6.55
C LEU A 263 -9.67 8.81 6.95
N LEU A 264 -9.12 9.78 6.22
CA LEU A 264 -7.90 10.50 6.59
C LEU A 264 -8.15 11.62 7.61
N GLY A 265 -9.39 11.80 8.09
CA GLY A 265 -9.75 12.83 9.06
C GLY A 265 -9.95 14.23 8.47
N LEU A 266 -10.03 14.34 7.13
CA LEU A 266 -10.32 15.59 6.44
C LEU A 266 -11.81 15.91 6.50
N LYS A 267 -12.13 17.18 6.72
CA LYS A 267 -13.50 17.70 6.60
C LYS A 267 -13.68 18.31 5.22
N HIS A 268 -14.72 17.88 4.52
CA HIS A 268 -15.17 18.56 3.31
C HIS A 268 -16.10 19.72 3.70
N THR A 269 -15.72 20.92 3.32
CA THR A 269 -16.53 22.14 3.48
C THR A 269 -16.83 22.74 2.11
N VAL A 270 -17.81 23.64 2.03
CA VAL A 270 -18.09 24.36 0.79
C VAL A 270 -16.81 25.08 0.31
N GLY A 271 -16.33 24.72 -0.89
CA GLY A 271 -15.11 25.24 -1.49
C GLY A 271 -13.85 24.40 -1.26
N THR A 272 -13.91 23.31 -0.49
CA THR A 272 -12.81 22.34 -0.40
C THR A 272 -12.65 21.61 -1.73
N LEU A 273 -11.45 21.62 -2.29
CA LEU A 273 -11.10 20.79 -3.45
C LEU A 273 -11.09 19.31 -3.02
N PRO A 274 -11.94 18.44 -3.59
CA PRO A 274 -12.04 17.05 -3.15
C PRO A 274 -10.71 16.28 -3.26
N GLU A 275 -9.93 16.56 -4.30
CA GLU A 275 -8.66 15.89 -4.59
C GLU A 275 -7.48 16.39 -3.73
N SER A 276 -7.71 17.33 -2.81
CA SER A 276 -6.63 17.88 -1.99
C SER A 276 -6.31 16.98 -0.80
N LEU A 277 -5.06 16.52 -0.77
CA LEU A 277 -4.48 15.81 0.37
C LEU A 277 -3.77 16.79 1.32
N PRO A 278 -3.73 16.48 2.63
CA PRO A 278 -3.01 17.28 3.62
C PRO A 278 -1.53 17.34 3.24
N PRO A 279 -0.85 18.49 3.20
CA PRO A 279 0.57 18.55 2.81
C PRO A 279 1.46 17.80 3.82
N PRO A 280 2.64 17.28 3.39
CA PRO A 280 3.63 16.68 4.28
C PRO A 280 4.14 17.68 5.32
N ARG A 281 4.59 17.17 6.47
CA ARG A 281 5.14 18.01 7.55
C ARG A 281 6.42 18.72 7.10
N SER A 282 7.27 18.06 6.30
CA SER A 282 8.44 18.72 5.72
C SER A 282 8.06 19.92 4.84
N ALA A 283 6.99 19.81 4.06
CA ALA A 283 6.49 20.90 3.22
C ALA A 283 5.94 22.06 4.06
N LEU A 284 5.19 21.75 5.13
CA LEU A 284 4.72 22.74 6.09
C LEU A 284 5.88 23.47 6.77
N LEU A 285 6.85 22.71 7.29
CA LEU A 285 8.02 23.26 7.97
C LEU A 285 8.87 24.11 7.03
N SER A 286 9.11 23.64 5.81
CA SER A 286 9.84 24.38 4.77
C SER A 286 9.14 25.70 4.46
N SER A 287 7.82 25.66 4.20
CA SER A 287 7.01 26.87 3.94
C SER A 287 7.04 27.85 5.10
N PHE A 288 6.96 27.34 6.34
CA PHE A 288 7.04 28.13 7.56
C PHE A 288 8.40 28.84 7.69
N MET A 289 9.48 28.17 7.30
CA MET A 289 10.86 28.68 7.37
C MET A 289 11.27 29.55 6.17
N MET A 290 10.47 29.62 5.10
CA MET A 290 10.77 30.50 3.96
C MET A 290 10.86 31.97 4.42
N LEU A 291 11.85 32.71 3.91
CA LEU A 291 11.93 34.15 4.12
C LEU A 291 10.70 34.86 3.54
N GLN A 292 10.16 35.83 4.27
CA GLN A 292 9.04 36.63 3.82
C GLN A 292 9.41 37.49 2.60
N ASN A 293 10.60 38.11 2.65
CA ASN A 293 11.12 39.01 1.63
C ASN A 293 12.56 38.58 1.26
N PRO A 294 12.73 37.51 0.47
CA PRO A 294 14.06 36.96 0.17
C PRO A 294 14.97 37.94 -0.60
N ASN A 295 14.38 38.92 -1.29
CA ASN A 295 15.11 39.91 -2.09
C ASN A 295 15.62 41.12 -1.27
N VAL A 296 15.25 41.22 0.01
CA VAL A 296 15.65 42.34 0.88
C VAL A 296 16.89 41.96 1.68
N LYS A 297 17.97 42.72 1.49
CA LYS A 297 19.26 42.45 2.12
C LYS A 297 19.15 42.63 3.64
N GLY A 298 19.45 41.56 4.40
CA GLY A 298 19.37 41.55 5.86
C GLY A 298 18.03 41.09 6.43
N SER A 299 17.03 40.77 5.58
CA SER A 299 15.75 40.24 6.04
C SER A 299 15.91 38.81 6.59
N THR A 300 15.69 38.64 7.89
CA THR A 300 15.70 37.33 8.58
C THR A 300 14.30 36.81 8.94
N LEU A 301 13.26 37.61 8.73
CA LEU A 301 11.89 37.27 9.10
C LEU A 301 11.31 36.19 8.16
N THR A 302 10.91 35.06 8.75
CA THR A 302 10.24 33.98 8.03
C THR A 302 8.74 34.23 7.87
N LYS A 303 8.11 33.59 6.88
CA LYS A 303 6.67 33.63 6.66
C LYS A 303 5.91 33.13 7.89
N GLY A 304 6.41 32.06 8.53
CA GLY A 304 5.85 31.49 9.74
C GLY A 304 5.93 32.43 10.94
N ALA A 305 7.11 33.00 11.20
CA ALA A 305 7.29 33.97 12.28
C ALA A 305 6.39 35.20 12.12
N ARG A 306 6.25 35.72 10.89
CA ARG A 306 5.32 36.80 10.59
C ARG A 306 3.86 36.40 10.81
N ALA A 307 3.47 35.20 10.39
CA ALA A 307 2.10 34.72 10.59
C ALA A 307 1.76 34.66 12.09
N LEU A 308 2.64 34.07 12.91
CA LEU A 308 2.46 34.02 14.37
C LEU A 308 2.42 35.42 15.01
N ALA A 309 3.29 36.34 14.54
CA ALA A 309 3.31 37.72 15.00
C ALA A 309 1.96 38.44 14.86
N LYS A 310 1.20 38.16 13.80
CA LYS A 310 -0.14 38.77 13.60
C LYS A 310 -1.18 38.33 14.61
N HIS A 311 -1.01 37.15 15.22
CA HIS A 311 -1.98 36.56 16.14
C HIS A 311 -1.65 36.81 17.61
N VAL A 312 -0.43 37.25 17.92
CA VAL A 312 0.02 37.52 19.29
C VAL A 312 -0.86 38.54 20.03
N ASN A 313 -1.30 39.61 19.35
CA ASN A 313 -2.14 40.66 19.91
C ASN A 313 -3.61 40.23 20.09
N ARG A 314 -3.97 39.04 19.58
CA ARG A 314 -5.30 38.43 19.72
C ARG A 314 -5.34 37.37 20.82
N SER A 315 -4.21 37.10 21.47
CA SER A 315 -4.11 36.15 22.57
C SER A 315 -4.42 36.87 23.89
N SER A 316 -5.63 36.71 24.40
CA SER A 316 -6.03 37.24 25.72
C SER A 316 -5.17 36.72 26.86
N ASP A 317 -4.62 35.51 26.70
CA ASP A 317 -3.99 34.76 27.79
C ASP A 317 -2.45 34.88 27.76
N GLY A 318 -1.91 35.72 26.86
CA GLY A 318 -0.46 35.90 26.72
C GLY A 318 0.32 34.65 26.27
N TRP A 319 -0.36 33.58 25.86
CA TRP A 319 0.23 32.29 25.50
C TRP A 319 1.35 32.42 24.45
N TRP A 320 1.20 33.35 23.50
CA TRP A 320 2.16 33.59 22.43
C TRP A 320 3.24 34.65 22.75
N GLY A 321 3.27 35.17 23.99
CA GLY A 321 4.19 36.22 24.44
C GLY A 321 3.74 37.65 24.11
N SER A 322 4.60 38.64 24.37
CA SER A 322 4.38 40.06 24.05
C SER A 322 5.37 40.53 22.98
N PHE A 323 4.90 41.15 21.89
CA PHE A 323 5.81 41.78 20.92
C PHE A 323 6.41 43.05 21.50
N GLN A 324 7.73 43.07 21.69
CA GLN A 324 8.51 44.28 21.91
C GLN A 324 9.40 44.51 20.67
N GLY A 325 8.79 44.95 19.58
CA GLY A 325 9.52 45.30 18.36
C GLY A 325 8.72 46.28 17.53
N ASN A 326 9.29 47.47 17.28
CA ASN A 326 8.73 48.40 16.32
C ASN A 326 8.82 47.77 14.93
N ASP A 327 7.70 47.74 14.19
CA ASP A 327 7.59 47.35 12.77
C ASP A 327 8.45 48.20 11.80
N LYS A 328 9.44 48.96 12.30
CA LYS A 328 10.41 49.74 11.55
C LYS A 328 11.76 49.02 11.57
N GLY A 329 11.82 47.91 10.84
CA GLY A 329 13.03 47.10 10.69
C GLY A 329 12.78 45.91 9.77
N CYS A 330 12.33 46.19 8.55
CA CYS A 330 12.40 45.29 7.40
C CYS A 330 13.19 46.01 6.30
#